data_AF-A0A174ARB1-F1
#
_entry.id   AF-A0A174ARB1-F1
#
_cell.length_a   1.000
_cell.length_b   1.000
_cell.length_c   1.000
_cell.angle_alpha   90.00
_cell.angle_beta   90.00
_cell.angle_gamma   90.00
#
_symmetry.space_group_name_H-M   'P 1'
#
loop_
_entity.id
_entity.type
_entity.pdbx_description
1 polymer ?
#
loop_
_entity_poly.entity_id
_entity_poly.type
_entity_poly.pdbx_seq_one_letter_code
_entity_poly.pdbx_strand_id
1 'polypeptide(L)'
;MKKRQRKVRLIRAAIQLAFFIFYPALFSTAFAGVKSIFQAIAAHQQIAWNSFLDVTGLLLLVTILFGRHFCGYACAFGSLGDAMYELTVFIRQKVFHKKGRHGYPEKAVRILQKVKYILLAFLLLSILTGWYASLQGMSPWDVFSMLTARKLPNASYKIGIILLVLILIGMCTQERFFCQFLCPMGAVFAMMPILPSALFNRNREKCPSKCGLCRKRCPAHLEIDGDTPLSGECICCHACQVTCPRKNIQIGPVKEREMVKE
;
A
#
# COMPACT_ATOMS: atom_id res chain seq x y z
N MET A 1 -15.48 9.20 21.20
CA MET A 1 -14.55 9.14 20.05
C MET A 1 -13.48 8.04 20.17
N LYS A 2 -12.69 8.00 21.26
CA LYS A 2 -11.62 6.98 21.48
C LYS A 2 -12.11 5.52 21.35
N LYS A 3 -13.30 5.19 21.86
CA LYS A 3 -13.92 3.84 21.76
C LYS A 3 -14.17 3.41 20.30
N ARG A 4 -14.68 4.31 19.44
CA ARG A 4 -14.89 4.06 18.00
C ARG A 4 -13.56 3.84 17.28
N GLN A 5 -12.58 4.70 17.54
CA GLN A 5 -11.23 4.58 16.95
C GLN A 5 -10.57 3.26 17.33
N ARG A 6 -10.65 2.87 18.60
CA ARG A 6 -10.15 1.58 19.09
C ARG A 6 -10.85 0.40 18.42
N LYS A 7 -12.18 0.42 18.31
CA LYS A 7 -12.95 -0.65 17.66
C LYS A 7 -12.54 -0.85 16.21
N VAL A 8 -12.49 0.22 15.40
CA VAL A 8 -12.11 0.09 13.98
C VAL A 8 -10.65 -0.32 13.82
N ARG A 9 -9.75 0.17 14.67
CA ARG A 9 -8.34 -0.25 14.66
C ARG A 9 -8.20 -1.74 14.98
N LEU A 10 -8.94 -2.26 15.96
CA LEU A 10 -8.94 -3.68 16.31
C LEU A 10 -9.51 -4.55 15.19
N ILE A 11 -10.64 -4.13 14.58
CA ILE A 11 -11.21 -4.85 13.44
C ILE A 11 -10.20 -4.91 12.29
N ARG A 12 -9.56 -3.78 11.95
CA ARG A 12 -8.54 -3.74 10.89
C ARG A 12 -7.37 -4.67 11.23
N ALA A 13 -6.86 -4.63 12.45
CA ALA A 13 -5.77 -5.49 12.89
C ALA A 13 -6.15 -6.99 12.84
N ALA A 14 -7.39 -7.34 13.20
CA ALA A 14 -7.89 -8.70 13.11
C ALA A 14 -7.96 -9.19 11.66
N ILE A 15 -8.47 -8.36 10.73
CA ILE A 15 -8.50 -8.67 9.30
C ILE A 15 -7.07 -8.86 8.77
N GLN A 16 -6.17 -7.92 9.08
CA GLN A 16 -4.77 -7.99 8.69
C GLN A 16 -4.10 -9.28 9.18
N LEU A 17 -4.32 -9.65 10.44
CA LEU A 17 -3.77 -10.87 11.03
C LEU A 17 -4.33 -12.12 10.36
N ALA A 18 -5.65 -12.17 10.11
CA ALA A 18 -6.28 -13.29 9.42
C ALA A 18 -5.69 -13.49 8.01
N PHE A 19 -5.62 -12.44 7.20
CA PHE A 19 -5.03 -12.54 5.86
C PHE A 19 -3.53 -12.86 5.89
N PHE A 20 -2.79 -12.33 6.87
CA PHE A 20 -1.37 -12.65 7.03
C PHE A 20 -1.13 -14.13 7.35
N ILE A 21 -2.01 -14.77 8.13
CA ILE A 21 -1.89 -16.18 8.51
C ILE A 21 -2.39 -17.11 7.40
N PHE A 22 -3.60 -16.86 6.88
CA PHE A 22 -4.26 -17.78 5.94
C PHE A 22 -3.81 -17.57 4.49
N TYR A 23 -3.45 -16.34 4.13
CA TYR A 23 -3.15 -15.98 2.74
C TYR A 23 -1.92 -15.05 2.58
N PRO A 24 -0.75 -15.38 3.18
CA PRO A 24 0.44 -14.52 3.12
C PRO A 24 0.97 -14.33 1.68
N ALA A 25 0.73 -15.30 0.80
CA ALA A 25 1.23 -15.32 -0.57
C ALA A 25 0.35 -14.54 -1.57
N LEU A 26 -0.84 -14.03 -1.19
CA LEU A 26 -1.74 -13.31 -2.12
C LEU A 26 -1.04 -12.18 -2.88
N PHE A 27 -0.12 -11.48 -2.21
CA PHE A 27 0.65 -10.41 -2.84
C PHE A 27 1.66 -10.95 -3.86
N SER A 28 2.42 -12.01 -3.51
CA SER A 28 3.43 -12.58 -4.41
C SER A 28 2.79 -13.28 -5.61
N THR A 29 1.66 -13.96 -5.43
CA THR A 29 0.88 -14.55 -6.53
C THR A 29 0.35 -13.48 -7.48
N ALA A 30 -0.19 -12.37 -6.94
CA ALA A 30 -0.68 -11.28 -7.76
C ALA A 30 0.43 -10.62 -8.58
N PHE A 31 1.61 -10.42 -7.96
CA PHE A 31 2.78 -9.88 -8.64
C PHE A 31 3.32 -10.83 -9.70
N ALA A 32 3.32 -12.14 -9.43
CA ALA A 32 3.71 -13.16 -10.41
C ALA A 32 2.79 -13.17 -11.64
N GLY A 33 1.48 -13.00 -11.46
CA GLY A 33 0.54 -12.90 -12.58
C GLY A 33 0.75 -11.63 -13.42
N VAL A 34 1.01 -10.47 -12.80
CA VAL A 34 1.37 -9.26 -13.56
C VAL A 34 2.66 -9.46 -14.35
N LYS A 35 3.67 -10.05 -13.71
CA LYS A 35 4.95 -10.37 -14.35
C LYS A 35 4.77 -11.32 -15.53
N SER A 36 3.94 -12.37 -15.41
CA SER A 36 3.72 -13.32 -16.52
C SER A 36 3.07 -12.65 -17.73
N ILE A 37 2.17 -11.68 -17.52
CA ILE A 37 1.61 -10.87 -18.62
C ILE A 37 2.72 -10.12 -19.34
N PHE A 38 3.56 -9.38 -18.61
CA PHE A 38 4.64 -8.59 -19.22
C PHE A 38 5.69 -9.47 -19.91
N GLN A 39 6.00 -10.64 -19.35
CA GLN A 39 6.93 -11.59 -19.97
C GLN A 39 6.35 -12.17 -21.28
N ALA A 40 5.06 -12.52 -21.31
CA ALA A 40 4.41 -13.01 -22.52
C ALA A 40 4.39 -11.94 -23.63
N ILE A 41 4.09 -10.68 -23.27
CA ILE A 41 4.14 -9.54 -24.19
C ILE A 41 5.56 -9.34 -24.73
N ALA A 42 6.58 -9.35 -23.86
CA ALA A 42 7.97 -9.17 -24.27
C ALA A 42 8.48 -10.29 -25.19
N ALA A 43 7.98 -11.52 -24.99
CA ALA A 43 8.34 -12.68 -25.82
C ALA A 43 7.50 -12.81 -27.10
N HIS A 44 6.55 -11.90 -27.37
CA HIS A 44 5.56 -12.02 -28.44
C HIS A 44 4.79 -13.35 -28.44
N GLN A 45 4.55 -13.92 -27.24
CA GLN A 45 3.85 -15.19 -27.06
C GLN A 45 2.41 -14.97 -26.56
N GLN A 46 1.56 -15.96 -26.80
CA GLN A 46 0.19 -15.97 -26.27
C GLN A 46 0.20 -16.03 -24.74
N ILE A 47 -0.69 -15.28 -24.10
CA ILE A 47 -0.83 -15.29 -22.64
C ILE A 47 -1.47 -16.61 -22.23
N ALA A 48 -0.68 -17.51 -21.67
CA ALA A 48 -1.16 -18.78 -21.12
C ALA A 48 -1.91 -18.54 -19.80
N TRP A 49 -3.19 -18.92 -19.77
CA TRP A 49 -4.01 -18.87 -18.56
C TRP A 49 -3.44 -19.75 -17.45
N ASN A 50 -3.31 -19.18 -16.26
CA ASN A 50 -2.81 -19.88 -15.07
C ASN A 50 -3.46 -19.30 -13.81
N SER A 51 -3.37 -20.04 -12.70
CA SER A 51 -3.97 -19.62 -11.43
C SER A 51 -3.44 -18.29 -10.88
N PHE A 52 -2.24 -17.84 -11.29
CA PHE A 52 -1.73 -16.54 -10.90
C PHE A 52 -2.49 -15.41 -11.60
N LEU A 53 -2.83 -15.58 -12.88
CA LEU A 53 -3.63 -14.62 -13.64
C LEU A 53 -5.05 -14.50 -13.07
N ASP A 54 -5.65 -15.59 -12.61
CA ASP A 54 -6.97 -15.56 -11.97
C ASP A 54 -6.96 -14.71 -10.70
N VAL A 55 -5.96 -14.94 -9.82
CA VAL A 55 -5.78 -14.17 -8.58
C VAL A 55 -5.48 -12.71 -8.88
N THR A 56 -4.60 -12.43 -9.86
CA THR A 56 -4.30 -11.07 -10.30
C THR A 56 -5.54 -10.38 -10.83
N GLY A 57 -6.28 -11.01 -11.75
CA GLY A 57 -7.50 -10.47 -12.35
C GLY A 57 -8.55 -10.13 -11.31
N LEU A 58 -8.79 -11.04 -10.35
CA LEU A 58 -9.69 -10.78 -9.22
C LEU A 58 -9.25 -9.58 -8.39
N LEU A 59 -7.96 -9.48 -8.07
CA LEU A 59 -7.43 -8.34 -7.29
C LEU A 59 -7.49 -7.03 -8.06
N LEU A 60 -7.26 -7.04 -9.38
CA LEU A 60 -7.43 -5.85 -10.22
C LEU A 60 -8.90 -5.40 -10.22
N LEU A 61 -9.83 -6.33 -10.41
CA LEU A 61 -11.27 -6.05 -10.37
C LEU A 61 -11.70 -5.48 -9.01
N VAL A 62 -11.28 -6.10 -7.90
CA VAL A 62 -11.52 -5.57 -6.55
C VAL A 62 -10.92 -4.18 -6.38
N THR A 63 -9.74 -3.93 -6.97
CA THR A 63 -9.07 -2.63 -6.89
C THR A 63 -9.83 -1.55 -7.66
N ILE A 64 -10.40 -1.87 -8.80
CA ILE A 64 -11.23 -0.94 -9.57
C ILE A 64 -12.52 -0.61 -8.79
N LEU A 65 -13.17 -1.62 -8.20
CA LEU A 65 -14.45 -1.46 -7.50
C LEU A 65 -14.33 -0.77 -6.13
N PHE A 66 -13.29 -1.09 -5.35
CA PHE A 66 -13.16 -0.67 -3.95
C PHE A 66 -11.90 0.17 -3.69
N GLY A 67 -11.19 0.56 -4.75
CA GLY A 67 -9.87 1.18 -4.64
C GLY A 67 -8.86 0.21 -4.05
N ARG A 68 -7.75 0.73 -3.53
CA ARG A 68 -6.63 -0.08 -3.00
C ARG A 68 -6.90 -0.64 -1.59
N HIS A 69 -8.13 -1.08 -1.33
CA HIS A 69 -8.55 -1.66 -0.05
C HIS A 69 -7.73 -2.91 0.32
N PHE A 70 -7.36 -3.72 -0.69
CA PHE A 70 -6.44 -4.85 -0.50
C PHE A 70 -5.12 -4.41 0.16
N CYS A 71 -4.49 -3.32 -0.31
CA CYS A 71 -3.28 -2.79 0.31
C CYS A 71 -3.53 -2.38 1.76
N GLY A 72 -4.68 -1.77 2.07
CA GLY A 72 -5.05 -1.34 3.42
C GLY A 72 -5.26 -2.48 4.42
N TYR A 73 -5.93 -3.55 4.02
CA TYR A 73 -6.50 -4.56 4.92
C TYR A 73 -5.96 -5.99 4.77
N ALA A 74 -5.66 -6.43 3.54
CA ALA A 74 -5.39 -7.85 3.26
C ALA A 74 -3.93 -8.12 2.86
N CYS A 75 -3.22 -7.12 2.35
CA CYS A 75 -1.84 -7.29 1.92
C CYS A 75 -0.90 -7.62 3.10
N ALA A 76 -0.16 -8.73 2.99
CA ALA A 76 0.78 -9.20 4.02
C ALA A 76 1.89 -8.17 4.31
N PHE A 77 2.51 -7.59 3.28
CA PHE A 77 3.51 -6.51 3.44
C PHE A 77 2.93 -5.25 4.08
N GLY A 78 1.68 -4.92 3.76
CA GLY A 78 0.98 -3.80 4.37
C GLY A 78 0.76 -4.01 5.87
N SER A 79 0.35 -5.22 6.24
CA SER A 79 0.14 -5.66 7.62
C SER A 79 1.45 -5.70 8.40
N LEU A 80 2.51 -6.25 7.81
CA LEU A 80 3.85 -6.26 8.38
C LEU A 80 4.39 -4.85 8.62
N GLY A 81 4.21 -3.95 7.65
CA GLY A 81 4.62 -2.55 7.78
C GLY A 81 3.86 -1.81 8.89
N ASP A 82 2.55 -2.02 9.02
CA ASP A 82 1.77 -1.48 10.14
C ASP A 82 2.27 -2.04 11.49
N ALA A 83 2.56 -3.33 11.56
CA ALA A 83 3.04 -3.99 12.78
C ALA A 83 4.43 -3.48 13.20
N MET A 84 5.39 -3.42 12.28
CA MET A 84 6.75 -2.93 12.53
C MET A 84 6.76 -1.46 12.96
N TYR A 85 5.96 -0.62 12.29
CA TYR A 85 5.87 0.78 12.66
C TYR A 85 5.22 0.99 14.03
N GLU A 86 4.10 0.31 14.33
CA GLU A 86 3.45 0.42 15.64
C GLU A 86 4.30 -0.17 16.76
N LEU A 87 5.05 -1.25 16.51
CA LEU A 87 6.05 -1.78 17.44
C LEU A 87 7.14 -0.75 17.72
N THR A 88 7.65 -0.09 16.69
CA THR A 88 8.67 0.97 16.83
C THR A 88 8.12 2.14 17.66
N VAL A 89 6.90 2.58 17.38
CA VAL A 89 6.23 3.65 18.16
C VAL A 89 6.04 3.22 19.62
N PHE A 90 5.67 1.98 19.87
CA PHE A 90 5.52 1.44 21.22
C PHE A 90 6.86 1.40 21.97
N ILE A 91 7.92 0.88 21.36
CA ILE A 91 9.28 0.87 21.93
C ILE A 91 9.74 2.30 22.21
N ARG A 92 9.55 3.22 21.27
CA ARG A 92 9.92 4.63 21.41
C ARG A 92 9.19 5.34 22.55
N GLN A 93 7.93 4.98 22.80
CA GLN A 93 7.14 5.51 23.90
C GLN A 93 7.55 4.92 25.25
N LYS A 94 7.80 3.61 25.32
CA LYS A 94 8.15 2.92 26.58
C LYS A 94 9.61 3.07 26.99
N VAL A 95 10.54 2.97 26.04
CA VAL A 95 11.99 2.96 26.29
C VAL A 95 12.57 4.35 26.23
N PHE A 96 12.21 5.13 25.20
CA PHE A 96 12.81 6.45 24.97
C PHE A 96 11.95 7.61 25.47
N HIS A 97 10.77 7.34 26.06
CA HIS A 97 9.79 8.33 26.51
C HIS A 97 9.39 9.40 25.46
N LYS A 98 9.67 9.16 24.17
CA LYS A 98 9.34 10.08 23.08
C LYS A 98 7.93 9.82 22.58
N LYS A 99 7.02 10.76 22.87
CA LYS A 99 5.62 10.68 22.43
C LYS A 99 5.48 11.06 20.95
N GLY A 100 4.43 10.53 20.34
CA GLY A 100 4.05 10.86 18.97
C GLY A 100 4.58 9.91 17.90
N ARG A 101 3.96 9.98 16.73
CA ARG A 101 4.36 9.28 15.51
C ARG A 101 5.52 10.03 14.85
N HIS A 102 6.54 9.31 14.44
CA HIS A 102 7.67 9.83 13.68
C HIS A 102 7.50 9.54 12.19
N GLY A 103 8.21 10.28 11.36
CA GLY A 103 8.17 10.09 9.92
C GLY A 103 8.90 11.21 9.20
N TYR A 104 9.01 11.07 7.89
CA TYR A 104 9.63 12.07 7.03
C TYR A 104 8.71 13.30 6.85
N PRO A 105 9.28 14.48 6.56
CA PRO A 105 8.47 15.64 6.19
C PRO A 105 7.66 15.35 4.93
N GLU A 106 6.44 15.90 4.84
CA GLU A 106 5.50 15.58 3.76
C GLU A 106 6.06 15.83 2.35
N LYS A 107 6.93 16.85 2.19
CA LYS A 107 7.61 17.13 0.91
C LYS A 107 8.52 15.97 0.49
N ALA A 108 9.29 15.42 1.42
CA ALA A 108 10.16 14.27 1.15
C ALA A 108 9.35 13.03 0.82
N VAL A 109 8.25 12.78 1.55
CA VAL A 109 7.34 11.64 1.28
C VAL A 109 6.81 11.71 -0.15
N ARG A 110 6.34 12.87 -0.61
CA ARG A 110 5.82 13.03 -1.99
C ARG A 110 6.88 12.76 -3.06
N ILE A 111 8.13 13.12 -2.81
CA ILE A 111 9.24 12.84 -3.73
C ILE A 111 9.57 11.34 -3.71
N LEU A 112 9.69 10.75 -2.52
CA LEU A 112 9.98 9.33 -2.33
C LEU A 112 8.87 8.42 -2.90
N GLN A 113 7.62 8.88 -2.91
CA GLN A 113 6.50 8.17 -3.57
C GLN A 113 6.70 8.01 -5.08
N LYS A 114 7.55 8.81 -5.72
CA LYS A 114 7.90 8.64 -7.14
C LYS A 114 8.83 7.43 -7.38
N VAL A 115 9.58 7.02 -6.36
CA VAL A 115 10.56 5.92 -6.47
C VAL A 115 9.91 4.61 -6.88
N LYS A 116 8.70 4.28 -6.39
CA LYS A 116 8.01 3.04 -6.80
C LYS A 116 7.67 3.01 -8.29
N TYR A 117 7.45 4.17 -8.92
CA TYR A 117 7.19 4.27 -10.37
C TYR A 117 8.48 4.12 -11.16
N ILE A 118 9.59 4.67 -10.66
CA ILE A 118 10.93 4.45 -11.24
C ILE A 118 11.29 2.96 -11.15
N LEU A 119 11.06 2.33 -10.01
CA LEU A 119 11.26 0.89 -9.82
C LEU A 119 10.37 0.05 -10.75
N LEU A 120 9.11 0.43 -10.92
CA LEU A 120 8.21 -0.23 -11.87
C LEU A 120 8.75 -0.12 -13.30
N ALA A 121 9.15 1.09 -13.74
CA ALA A 121 9.72 1.29 -15.07
C ALA A 121 11.02 0.48 -15.27
N PHE A 122 11.90 0.46 -14.28
CA PHE A 122 13.12 -0.35 -14.30
C PHE A 122 12.82 -1.85 -14.44
N LEU A 123 11.83 -2.37 -13.69
CA LEU A 123 11.42 -3.77 -13.78
C LEU A 123 10.85 -4.10 -15.16
N LEU A 124 10.02 -3.21 -15.73
CA LEU A 124 9.47 -3.37 -17.08
C LEU A 124 10.57 -3.38 -18.15
N LEU A 125 11.50 -2.43 -18.10
CA LEU A 125 12.64 -2.37 -19.02
C LEU A 125 13.52 -3.63 -18.88
N SER A 126 13.77 -4.10 -17.66
CA SER A 126 14.54 -5.33 -17.43
C SER A 126 13.86 -6.57 -18.02
N ILE A 127 12.52 -6.62 -18.03
CA ILE A 127 11.76 -7.70 -18.66
C ILE A 127 11.87 -7.60 -20.18
N LEU A 128 11.73 -6.40 -20.74
CA LEU A 128 11.82 -6.16 -22.19
C LEU A 128 13.21 -6.47 -22.76
N THR A 129 14.29 -6.18 -22.02
CA THR A 129 15.66 -6.48 -22.45
C THR A 129 16.10 -7.92 -22.16
N GLY A 130 15.25 -8.74 -21.54
CA GLY A 130 15.59 -10.10 -21.12
C GLY A 130 16.51 -10.20 -19.90
N TRP A 131 17.05 -9.06 -19.41
CA TRP A 131 17.95 -9.01 -18.25
C TRP A 131 17.30 -9.50 -16.96
N TYR A 132 15.96 -9.46 -16.89
CA TYR A 132 15.22 -9.92 -15.71
C TYR A 132 15.54 -11.37 -15.32
N ALA A 133 15.91 -12.24 -16.27
CA ALA A 133 16.34 -13.61 -15.95
C ALA A 133 17.56 -13.64 -15.01
N SER A 134 18.48 -12.69 -15.14
CA SER A 134 19.66 -12.53 -14.27
C SER A 134 19.31 -11.99 -12.87
N LEU A 135 18.11 -11.46 -12.68
CA LEU A 135 17.61 -10.95 -11.39
C LEU A 135 16.85 -12.03 -10.59
N GLN A 136 16.73 -13.26 -11.11
CA GLN A 136 16.09 -14.36 -10.39
C GLN A 136 16.84 -14.67 -9.08
N GLY A 137 16.10 -14.83 -7.98
CA GLY A 137 16.67 -15.07 -6.65
C GLY A 137 17.15 -13.83 -5.89
N MET A 138 17.18 -12.65 -6.52
CA MET A 138 17.52 -11.39 -5.85
C MET A 138 16.32 -10.73 -5.18
N SER A 139 15.14 -11.31 -5.32
CA SER A 139 13.94 -10.60 -4.94
C SER A 139 13.61 -10.71 -3.44
N PRO A 140 13.25 -9.60 -2.79
CA PRO A 140 12.84 -9.64 -1.38
C PRO A 140 11.49 -10.36 -1.20
N TRP A 141 10.66 -10.45 -2.25
CA TRP A 141 9.35 -11.09 -2.18
C TRP A 141 9.45 -12.62 -2.18
N ASP A 142 10.38 -13.21 -2.92
CA ASP A 142 10.59 -14.66 -2.90
C ASP A 142 11.09 -15.09 -1.51
N VAL A 143 12.02 -14.32 -0.93
CA VAL A 143 12.50 -14.52 0.44
C VAL A 143 11.36 -14.41 1.46
N PHE A 144 10.53 -13.37 1.36
CA PHE A 144 9.36 -13.22 2.24
C PHE A 144 8.36 -14.39 2.09
N SER A 145 8.10 -14.84 0.86
CA SER A 145 7.21 -15.97 0.59
C SER A 145 7.76 -17.29 1.14
N MET A 146 9.08 -17.50 1.06
CA MET A 146 9.73 -18.67 1.66
C MET A 146 9.62 -18.66 3.18
N LEU A 147 9.94 -17.52 3.81
CA LEU A 147 9.87 -17.37 5.27
C LEU A 147 8.45 -17.60 5.80
N THR A 148 7.43 -17.06 5.11
CA THR A 148 6.02 -17.27 5.48
C THR A 148 5.56 -18.71 5.25
N ALA A 149 6.14 -19.41 4.26
CA ALA A 149 5.94 -20.84 4.05
C ALA A 149 6.79 -21.73 4.98
N ARG A 150 7.48 -21.16 5.98
CA ARG A 150 8.41 -21.85 6.90
C ARG A 150 9.59 -22.55 6.22
N LYS A 151 9.99 -22.08 5.04
CA LYS A 151 11.20 -22.52 4.32
C LYS A 151 12.31 -21.49 4.53
N LEU A 152 13.48 -21.94 4.97
CA LEU A 152 14.63 -21.06 5.12
C LEU A 152 15.28 -20.79 3.75
N PRO A 153 15.54 -19.52 3.40
CA PRO A 153 16.18 -19.16 2.15
C PRO A 153 17.65 -19.60 2.16
N ASN A 154 18.10 -20.25 1.09
CA ASN A 154 19.50 -20.67 0.93
C ASN A 154 20.43 -19.49 0.68
N ALA A 155 21.75 -19.72 0.76
CA ALA A 155 22.81 -18.74 0.49
C ALA A 155 22.75 -18.09 -0.91
N SER A 156 22.02 -18.68 -1.87
CA SER A 156 21.76 -18.08 -3.18
C SER A 156 20.87 -16.82 -3.10
N TYR A 157 20.03 -16.69 -2.07
CA TYR A 157 19.12 -15.57 -1.88
C TYR A 157 19.71 -14.44 -1.01
N LYS A 158 21.03 -14.39 -0.81
CA LYS A 158 21.72 -13.39 0.04
C LYS A 158 21.28 -11.96 -0.26
N ILE A 159 21.23 -11.58 -1.54
CA ILE A 159 20.81 -10.24 -1.97
C ILE A 159 19.35 -9.96 -1.58
N GLY A 160 18.45 -10.92 -1.83
CA GLY A 160 17.04 -10.80 -1.45
C GLY A 160 16.84 -10.67 0.07
N ILE A 161 17.64 -11.38 0.87
CA ILE A 161 17.63 -11.28 2.34
C ILE A 161 18.09 -9.89 2.78
N ILE A 162 19.20 -9.39 2.24
CA ILE A 162 19.71 -8.04 2.55
C ILE A 162 18.66 -6.99 2.21
N LEU A 163 18.06 -7.05 1.02
CA LEU A 163 17.00 -6.14 0.60
C LEU A 163 15.78 -6.21 1.51
N LEU A 164 15.35 -7.42 1.91
CA LEU A 164 14.24 -7.59 2.83
C LEU A 164 14.54 -6.96 4.19
N VAL A 165 15.74 -7.17 4.74
CA VAL A 165 16.16 -6.55 6.01
C VAL A 165 16.17 -5.02 5.92
N LEU A 166 16.69 -4.45 4.82
CA LEU A 166 16.66 -3.01 4.59
C LEU A 166 15.22 -2.47 4.51
N ILE A 167 14.32 -3.20 3.86
CA ILE A 167 12.89 -2.85 3.80
C ILE A 167 12.27 -2.88 5.20
N LEU A 168 12.57 -3.90 6.02
CA LEU A 168 12.08 -4.00 7.40
C LEU A 168 12.57 -2.82 8.26
N ILE A 169 13.85 -2.43 8.12
CA ILE A 169 14.38 -1.24 8.78
C ILE A 169 13.63 0.01 8.32
N GLY A 170 13.36 0.16 7.02
CA GLY A 170 12.56 1.25 6.48
C GLY A 170 11.11 1.28 7.00
N MET A 171 10.48 0.12 7.21
CA MET A 171 9.14 0.02 7.82
C MET A 171 9.12 0.55 9.27
N CYS A 172 10.25 0.52 9.97
CA CYS A 172 10.37 1.12 11.30
C CYS A 172 10.44 2.66 11.24
N THR A 173 10.90 3.26 10.15
CA THR A 173 11.09 4.73 10.05
C THR A 173 9.83 5.48 9.60
N GLN A 174 9.00 4.86 8.76
CA GLN A 174 7.82 5.49 8.17
C GLN A 174 6.65 4.50 8.09
N GLU A 175 5.45 4.96 8.49
CA GLU A 175 4.22 4.16 8.37
C GLU A 175 4.01 3.78 6.90
N ARG A 176 3.86 2.48 6.60
CA ARG A 176 3.67 1.97 5.22
C ARG A 176 4.83 2.30 4.26
N PHE A 177 6.07 2.41 4.74
CA PHE A 177 7.29 2.68 3.95
C PHE A 177 7.34 1.92 2.61
N PHE A 178 7.26 0.59 2.65
CA PHE A 178 7.31 -0.24 1.45
C PHE A 178 6.20 0.08 0.44
N CYS A 179 4.95 0.16 0.91
CA CYS A 179 3.80 0.43 0.05
C CYS A 179 3.85 1.82 -0.59
N GLN A 180 4.50 2.80 0.05
CA GLN A 180 4.62 4.16 -0.44
C GLN A 180 5.77 4.33 -1.42
N PHE A 181 6.93 3.71 -1.14
CA PHE A 181 8.17 4.07 -1.84
C PHE A 181 8.72 2.96 -2.73
N LEU A 182 8.46 1.68 -2.42
CA LEU A 182 9.17 0.56 -3.05
C LEU A 182 8.26 -0.47 -3.71
N CYS A 183 6.95 -0.41 -3.52
CA CYS A 183 6.02 -1.44 -3.98
C CYS A 183 5.62 -1.24 -5.45
N PRO A 184 6.10 -2.08 -6.40
CA PRO A 184 5.74 -1.93 -7.82
C PRO A 184 4.27 -2.25 -8.09
N MET A 185 3.70 -3.26 -7.42
CA MET A 185 2.25 -3.52 -7.45
C MET A 185 1.43 -2.34 -6.91
N GLY A 186 1.97 -1.63 -5.92
CA GLY A 186 1.35 -0.42 -5.40
C GLY A 186 1.40 0.75 -6.37
N ALA A 187 2.31 0.75 -7.34
CA ALA A 187 2.31 1.69 -8.47
C ALA A 187 1.28 1.26 -9.52
N VAL A 188 1.24 -0.01 -9.93
CA VAL A 188 0.23 -0.55 -10.85
C VAL A 188 -1.19 -0.25 -10.35
N PHE A 189 -1.46 -0.54 -9.07
CA PHE A 189 -2.76 -0.30 -8.46
C PHE A 189 -3.10 1.19 -8.30
N ALA A 190 -2.10 2.07 -8.25
CA ALA A 190 -2.32 3.52 -8.20
C ALA A 190 -2.63 4.12 -9.58
N MET A 191 -2.21 3.46 -10.66
CA MET A 191 -2.48 3.90 -12.04
C MET A 191 -3.82 3.39 -12.58
N MET A 192 -4.47 2.44 -11.90
CA MET A 192 -5.76 1.93 -12.32
C MET A 192 -6.91 2.93 -12.08
N PRO A 193 -7.95 2.92 -12.94
CA PRO A 193 -9.15 3.69 -12.70
C PRO A 193 -9.88 3.15 -11.46
N ILE A 194 -10.14 4.02 -10.49
CA ILE A 194 -10.89 3.69 -9.28
C ILE A 194 -12.29 4.27 -9.43
N LEU A 195 -13.34 3.48 -9.16
CA LEU A 195 -14.70 4.00 -9.20
C LEU A 195 -14.88 5.15 -8.19
N PRO A 196 -15.57 6.24 -8.56
CA PRO A 196 -15.90 7.35 -7.66
C PRO A 196 -16.56 6.93 -6.34
N SER A 197 -17.30 5.82 -6.37
CA SER A 197 -17.94 5.23 -5.19
C SER A 197 -16.94 4.77 -4.12
N ALA A 198 -15.70 4.45 -4.48
CA ALA A 198 -14.66 3.99 -3.56
C ALA A 198 -13.78 5.12 -2.99
N LEU A 199 -13.95 6.35 -3.49
CA LEU A 199 -13.11 7.49 -3.15
C LEU A 199 -13.61 8.22 -1.90
N PHE A 200 -12.69 8.86 -1.19
CA PHE A 200 -13.01 9.61 0.03
C PHE A 200 -13.23 11.09 -0.30
N ASN A 201 -14.39 11.60 0.09
CA ASN A 201 -14.72 13.01 0.02
C ASN A 201 -14.71 13.63 1.42
N ARG A 202 -14.10 14.82 1.55
CA ARG A 202 -14.17 15.64 2.75
C ARG A 202 -15.03 16.87 2.50
N ASN A 203 -16.11 17.02 3.26
CA ASN A 203 -16.86 18.27 3.29
C ASN A 203 -16.11 19.31 4.15
N ARG A 204 -15.48 20.28 3.49
CA ARG A 204 -14.64 21.30 4.13
C ARG A 204 -15.47 22.39 4.81
N GLU A 205 -16.65 22.72 4.28
CA GLU A 205 -17.57 23.72 4.85
C GLU A 205 -17.95 23.40 6.30
N LYS A 206 -18.15 22.12 6.62
CA LYS A 206 -18.49 21.66 7.97
C LYS A 206 -17.27 21.54 8.90
N CYS A 207 -16.06 21.77 8.40
CA CYS A 207 -14.83 21.67 9.18
C CYS A 207 -14.54 22.99 9.93
N PRO A 208 -13.99 22.91 11.16
CA PRO A 208 -13.42 24.10 11.81
C PRO A 208 -12.30 24.72 10.96
N SER A 209 -12.09 26.02 11.12
CA SER A 209 -11.00 26.74 10.46
C SER A 209 -9.65 26.07 10.76
N LYS A 210 -8.80 25.94 9.74
CA LYS A 210 -7.46 25.32 9.82
C LYS A 210 -7.44 23.85 10.31
N CYS A 211 -8.55 23.12 10.25
CA CYS A 211 -8.58 21.70 10.62
C CYS A 211 -7.74 20.85 9.62
N GLY A 212 -6.75 20.10 10.13
CA GLY A 212 -5.89 19.21 9.34
C GLY A 212 -5.76 17.79 9.90
N LEU A 213 -6.68 17.36 10.76
CA LEU A 213 -6.58 16.08 11.48
C LEU A 213 -6.53 14.86 10.54
N CYS A 214 -7.31 14.89 9.46
CA CYS A 214 -7.33 13.80 8.48
C CYS A 214 -6.01 13.70 7.70
N ARG A 215 -5.45 14.84 7.25
CA ARG A 215 -4.12 14.93 6.62
C ARG A 215 -3.03 14.38 7.54
N LYS A 216 -2.99 14.85 8.79
CA LYS A 216 -2.01 14.40 9.81
C LYS A 216 -2.09 12.91 10.14
N ARG A 217 -3.25 12.28 9.98
CA ARG A 217 -3.44 10.85 10.24
C ARG A 217 -3.25 9.97 9.00
N CYS A 218 -3.30 10.54 7.80
CA CYS A 218 -3.21 9.77 6.57
C CYS A 218 -1.82 9.14 6.45
N PRO A 219 -1.70 7.81 6.41
CA PRO A 219 -0.39 7.18 6.27
C PRO A 219 0.27 7.59 4.95
N ALA A 220 -0.51 7.73 3.87
CA ALA A 220 -0.03 8.13 2.54
C ALA A 220 0.20 9.65 2.38
N HIS A 221 0.05 10.45 3.45
CA HIS A 221 0.27 11.90 3.45
C HIS A 221 -0.50 12.68 2.36
N LEU A 222 -1.72 12.22 2.05
CA LEU A 222 -2.59 12.86 1.08
C LEU A 222 -3.09 14.23 1.56
N GLU A 223 -3.19 15.17 0.63
CA GLU A 223 -3.95 16.40 0.84
C GLU A 223 -5.43 16.09 0.61
N ILE A 224 -6.19 16.10 1.71
CA ILE A 224 -7.62 15.72 1.73
C ILE A 224 -8.52 16.96 1.51
N ASP A 225 -7.96 18.07 1.04
CA ASP A 225 -8.63 19.38 0.92
C ASP A 225 -8.81 19.85 -0.53
N GLY A 226 -8.32 19.09 -1.51
CA GLY A 226 -8.41 19.32 -2.96
C GLY A 226 -7.79 18.12 -3.67
N ASP A 227 -8.36 17.67 -4.79
CA ASP A 227 -7.89 16.54 -5.63
C ASP A 227 -7.82 15.15 -4.99
N THR A 228 -8.33 14.98 -3.77
CA THR A 228 -8.44 13.67 -3.12
C THR A 228 -9.19 12.60 -3.93
N PRO A 229 -10.19 12.93 -4.78
CA PRO A 229 -10.83 11.96 -5.64
C PRO A 229 -9.90 11.35 -6.70
N LEU A 230 -8.79 12.01 -7.09
CA LEU A 230 -7.92 11.50 -8.16
C LEU A 230 -6.61 10.87 -7.67
N SER A 231 -6.31 10.88 -6.38
CA SER A 231 -5.04 10.33 -5.90
C SER A 231 -5.09 8.81 -5.75
N GLY A 232 -4.60 8.09 -6.76
CA GLY A 232 -4.37 6.63 -6.73
C GLY A 232 -3.43 6.14 -5.61
N GLU A 233 -2.84 7.06 -4.86
CA GLU A 233 -2.05 6.77 -3.65
C GLU A 233 -2.89 6.40 -2.43
N CYS A 234 -4.21 6.64 -2.45
CA CYS A 234 -5.09 6.25 -1.34
C CYS A 234 -5.16 4.71 -1.21
N ILE A 235 -4.69 4.18 -0.06
CA ILE A 235 -4.77 2.75 0.27
C ILE A 235 -6.10 2.34 0.96
N CYS A 236 -7.11 3.20 0.90
CA CYS A 236 -8.44 2.98 1.48
C CYS A 236 -8.45 2.43 2.92
N CYS A 237 -7.55 2.90 3.80
CA CYS A 237 -7.40 2.36 5.16
C CYS A 237 -8.38 2.94 6.21
N HIS A 238 -9.28 3.86 5.78
CA HIS A 238 -10.29 4.56 6.59
C HIS A 238 -9.78 5.34 7.82
N ALA A 239 -8.46 5.52 7.97
CA ALA A 239 -7.88 6.20 9.14
C ALA A 239 -8.31 7.67 9.26
N CYS A 240 -8.51 8.35 8.12
CA CYS A 240 -9.03 9.71 8.05
C CYS A 240 -10.49 9.79 8.52
N GLN A 241 -11.36 8.90 8.03
CA GLN A 241 -12.78 8.83 8.36
C GLN A 241 -13.02 8.56 9.85
N VAL A 242 -12.23 7.68 10.44
CA VAL A 242 -12.32 7.27 11.85
C VAL A 242 -11.80 8.36 12.81
N THR A 243 -10.83 9.15 12.35
CA THR A 243 -10.23 10.24 13.14
C THR A 243 -11.08 11.51 13.16
N CYS A 244 -11.92 11.73 12.14
CA CYS A 244 -12.76 12.92 12.07
C CYS A 244 -13.84 12.94 13.19
N PRO A 245 -13.81 13.91 14.13
CA PRO A 245 -14.81 14.02 15.19
C PRO A 245 -16.20 14.35 14.67
N ARG A 246 -16.28 15.20 13.63
CA ARG A 246 -17.52 15.67 13.01
C ARG A 246 -18.08 14.74 11.93
N LYS A 247 -17.39 13.63 11.63
CA LYS A 247 -17.77 12.68 10.56
C LYS A 247 -17.92 13.35 9.17
N ASN A 248 -17.10 14.36 8.88
CA ASN A 248 -17.13 15.11 7.62
C ASN A 248 -16.46 14.37 6.44
N ILE A 249 -16.01 13.13 6.63
CA ILE A 249 -15.40 12.31 5.58
C ILE A 249 -16.36 11.18 5.23
N GLN A 250 -16.74 11.13 3.96
CA GLN A 250 -17.66 10.17 3.40
C GLN A 250 -17.00 9.39 2.25
N ILE A 251 -17.52 8.20 1.98
CA ILE A 251 -17.12 7.38 0.85
C ILE A 251 -18.15 7.65 -0.25
N GLY A 252 -17.68 7.86 -1.47
CA GLY A 252 -18.53 8.12 -2.61
C GLY A 252 -18.16 9.40 -3.37
N PRO A 253 -18.77 9.62 -4.54
CA PRO A 253 -18.49 10.77 -5.38
C PRO A 253 -18.74 12.07 -4.62
N VAL A 254 -17.98 13.11 -4.98
CA VAL A 254 -18.33 14.50 -4.66
C VAL A 254 -19.72 14.74 -5.21
N LYS A 255 -20.68 15.23 -4.40
CA LYS A 255 -21.96 15.66 -4.96
C LYS A 255 -21.68 16.76 -5.98
N GLU A 256 -22.00 16.50 -7.23
CA GLU A 256 -21.70 17.32 -8.42
C GLU A 256 -22.23 18.77 -8.38
N ARG A 257 -22.96 19.15 -7.32
CA ARG A 257 -23.55 20.50 -7.14
C ARG A 257 -22.56 21.59 -6.73
N GLU A 258 -21.28 21.29 -6.53
CA GLU A 258 -20.26 22.28 -6.12
C GLU A 258 -19.23 22.60 -7.23
N MET A 259 -19.32 21.98 -8.41
CA MET A 259 -18.42 22.24 -9.55
C MET A 259 -18.90 23.34 -10.52
N VAL A 260 -20.08 23.91 -10.31
CA VAL A 260 -20.64 24.99 -11.16
C VAL A 260 -20.81 26.25 -10.33
N LYS A 261 -19.70 26.78 -9.80
CA LYS A 261 -19.57 28.18 -9.34
C LYS A 261 -18.10 28.60 -9.45
N GLU A 262 -17.62 28.74 -10.67
CA GLU A 262 -16.61 29.72 -11.04
C GLU A 262 -17.24 30.70 -12.02
#